data_AF-A0A2M7J407-F1
#
_entry.id   AF-A0A2M7J407-F1
#
_cell.length_a   1.000
_cell.length_b   1.000
_cell.length_c   1.000
_cell.angle_alpha   90.00
_cell.angle_beta   90.00
_cell.angle_gamma   90.00
#
_symmetry.space_group_name_H-M   'P 1'
#
loop_
_entity.id
_entity.type
_entity.pdbx_description
1 polymer ?
#
loop_
_entity_poly.entity_id
_entity_poly.type
_entity_poly.pdbx_seq_one_letter_code
_entity_poly.pdbx_strand_id
1 'polypeptide(L)'
;MAGQARKNNMTDTPCSIEAQLENSLREIDIPPRPVILDRISAEMEKDEPDFNHLAHLIAADVALSASLIKITNSPFFGFRGRVHTPR
;
A
#
# COMPACT_ATOMS: atom_id res chain seq x y z
N MET A 1 7.43 -39.78 -48.97
CA MET A 1 7.45 -40.31 -47.59
C MET A 1 8.19 -39.28 -46.74
N ALA A 2 7.43 -38.39 -46.08
CA ALA A 2 7.06 -38.48 -44.66
C ALA A 2 8.16 -37.87 -43.77
N GLY A 3 7.95 -36.85 -42.96
CA GLY A 3 6.77 -36.07 -42.62
C GLY A 3 7.18 -34.85 -41.79
N GLN A 4 6.26 -33.90 -41.64
CA GLN A 4 6.30 -32.76 -40.71
C GLN A 4 6.94 -33.07 -39.34
N ALA A 5 7.57 -32.07 -38.72
CA ALA A 5 6.89 -31.34 -37.63
C ALA A 5 7.80 -30.31 -36.93
N ARG A 6 7.37 -29.06 -37.05
CA ARG A 6 7.23 -28.04 -36.00
C ARG A 6 8.45 -27.75 -35.10
N LYS A 7 9.06 -26.58 -35.34
CA LYS A 7 9.55 -25.69 -34.27
C LYS A 7 9.26 -24.22 -34.62
N ASN A 8 7.97 -23.86 -34.69
CA ASN A 8 7.58 -22.45 -34.63
C ASN A 8 7.48 -22.08 -33.15
N ASN A 9 8.59 -21.63 -32.55
CA ASN A 9 8.54 -21.01 -31.22
C ASN A 9 8.43 -19.49 -31.40
N MET A 10 7.30 -19.07 -31.97
CA MET A 10 6.84 -17.68 -31.95
C MET A 10 6.08 -17.43 -30.64
N THR A 11 6.83 -17.45 -29.54
CA THR A 11 6.47 -17.00 -28.20
C THR A 11 7.76 -16.32 -27.72
N ASP A 12 7.91 -15.00 -27.63
CA ASP A 12 6.98 -14.02 -27.12
C ASP A 12 7.18 -12.70 -27.88
N THR A 13 6.15 -12.22 -28.57
CA THR A 13 6.01 -10.77 -28.68
C THR A 13 5.70 -10.30 -27.26
N PRO A 14 6.47 -9.40 -26.63
CA PRO A 14 6.03 -8.82 -25.36
C PRO A 14 4.69 -8.17 -25.67
N CYS A 15 3.63 -8.78 -25.14
CA CYS A 15 2.29 -8.27 -25.29
C CYS A 15 2.35 -6.83 -24.79
N SER A 16 1.72 -5.92 -25.54
CA SER A 16 1.77 -4.47 -25.28
C SER A 16 1.47 -4.13 -23.81
N ILE A 17 0.77 -5.02 -23.10
CA ILE A 17 0.45 -4.92 -21.68
C ILE A 17 1.70 -5.06 -20.80
N GLU A 18 2.61 -6.01 -21.02
CA GLU A 18 3.86 -6.13 -20.24
C GLU A 18 4.76 -4.91 -20.47
N ALA A 19 4.86 -4.42 -21.70
CA ALA A 19 5.63 -3.21 -22.00
C ALA A 19 4.98 -1.93 -21.42
N GLN A 20 3.65 -1.85 -21.43
CA GLN A 20 2.89 -0.78 -20.78
C GLN A 20 3.01 -0.85 -19.26
N LEU A 21 2.97 -2.05 -18.68
CA LEU A 21 3.17 -2.28 -17.26
C LEU A 21 4.59 -1.88 -16.85
N GLU A 22 5.62 -2.28 -17.59
CA GLU A 22 6.99 -1.86 -17.32
C GLU A 22 7.16 -0.34 -17.39
N ASN A 23 6.55 0.33 -18.38
CA ASN A 23 6.61 1.79 -18.48
C ASN A 23 5.86 2.46 -17.33
N SER A 24 4.66 1.98 -16.97
CA SER A 24 3.94 2.49 -15.81
C SER A 24 4.70 2.24 -14.50
N LEU A 25 5.35 1.09 -14.34
CA LEU A 25 6.17 0.79 -13.15
C LEU A 25 7.43 1.66 -13.05
N ARG A 26 7.97 2.15 -14.18
CA ARG A 26 9.09 3.10 -14.18
C ARG A 26 8.65 4.54 -13.86
N GLU A 27 7.41 4.89 -14.16
CA GLU A 27 6.82 6.20 -13.82
C GLU A 27 6.28 6.26 -12.40
N ILE A 28 5.88 5.12 -11.84
CA ILE A 28 5.44 5.01 -10.46
C ILE A 28 6.69 4.81 -9.61
N ASP A 29 7.12 5.87 -8.93
CA ASP A 29 8.01 5.78 -7.78
C ASP A 29 7.24 5.02 -6.69
N ILE A 30 7.25 3.68 -6.75
CA ILE A 30 6.48 2.83 -5.83
C ILE A 30 7.06 3.13 -4.45
N PRO A 31 6.32 3.85 -3.58
CA PRO A 31 6.86 4.20 -2.29
C PRO A 31 7.09 2.87 -1.55
N PRO A 32 8.20 2.74 -0.81
CA PRO A 32 8.41 1.58 0.03
C PRO A 32 7.18 1.45 0.94
N ARG A 33 6.40 0.37 0.78
CA ARG A 33 5.26 0.09 1.67
C ARG A 33 5.85 -0.11 3.07
N PRO A 34 5.63 0.82 4.02
CA PRO A 34 6.19 0.68 5.34
C PRO A 34 5.55 -0.54 6.01
N VAL A 35 6.35 -1.42 6.60
CA VAL A 35 5.89 -2.67 7.26
C VAL A 35 4.78 -2.41 8.28
N ILE A 36 4.76 -1.22 8.89
CA ILE A 36 3.72 -0.78 9.81
C ILE A 36 2.33 -0.70 9.16
N LEU A 37 2.22 -0.32 7.87
CA LEU A 37 0.93 -0.27 7.17
C LEU A 37 0.34 -1.66 6.95
N ASP A 38 1.18 -2.66 6.74
CA ASP A 38 0.72 -4.04 6.59
C ASP A 38 0.21 -4.60 7.93
N ARG A 39 0.87 -4.24 9.05
CA ARG A 39 0.38 -4.58 10.41
C ARG A 39 -0.94 -3.91 10.74
N ILE A 40 -1.07 -2.62 10.40
CA ILE A 40 -2.33 -1.87 10.54
C ILE A 40 -3.43 -2.53 9.71
N SER A 41 -3.14 -2.86 8.44
CA SER A 41 -4.12 -3.49 7.55
C SER A 41 -4.56 -4.85 8.10
N ALA A 42 -3.63 -5.68 8.55
CA ALA A 42 -3.93 -6.98 9.14
C ALA A 42 -4.77 -6.88 10.43
N GLU A 43 -4.57 -5.85 11.26
CA GLU A 43 -5.41 -5.61 12.43
C GLU A 43 -6.84 -5.18 12.04
N MET A 44 -6.95 -4.32 11.03
CA MET A 44 -8.21 -3.78 10.53
C MET A 44 -9.07 -4.81 9.77
N GLU A 45 -8.45 -5.87 9.25
CA GLU A 45 -9.13 -6.98 8.56
C GLU A 45 -9.76 -8.02 9.50
N LYS A 46 -9.48 -7.94 10.81
CA LYS A 46 -10.07 -8.86 11.80
C LYS A 46 -11.57 -8.58 11.98
N ASP A 47 -12.33 -9.62 12.29
CA ASP A 47 -13.76 -9.51 12.64
C ASP A 47 -13.98 -8.59 13.86
N GLU A 48 -13.06 -8.65 14.82
CA GLU A 48 -12.99 -7.75 15.98
C GLU A 48 -11.60 -7.08 16.06
N PRO A 49 -11.42 -5.89 15.46
CA PRO A 49 -10.15 -5.15 15.52
C PRO A 49 -9.85 -4.62 16.92
N ASP A 50 -8.61 -4.78 17.39
CA ASP A 50 -8.16 -4.14 18.63
C ASP A 50 -7.62 -2.73 18.35
N PHE A 51 -8.45 -1.72 18.61
CA PHE A 51 -8.08 -0.32 18.45
C PHE A 51 -6.96 0.13 19.41
N ASN A 52 -6.83 -0.49 20.59
CA ASN A 52 -5.70 -0.17 21.48
C ASN A 52 -4.40 -0.67 20.86
N HIS A 53 -4.42 -1.88 20.30
CA HIS A 53 -3.25 -2.41 19.59
C HIS A 53 -2.90 -1.53 18.37
N LEU A 54 -3.92 -1.12 17.61
CA LEU A 54 -3.74 -0.21 16.48
C LEU A 54 -3.13 1.14 16.89
N ALA A 55 -3.61 1.74 17.98
CA ALA A 55 -3.06 2.97 18.53
C ALA A 55 -1.58 2.80 18.93
N HIS A 56 -1.21 1.67 19.52
CA HIS A 56 0.18 1.35 19.84
C HIS A 56 1.04 1.19 18.57
N LEU A 57 0.52 0.52 17.54
CA LEU A 57 1.21 0.39 16.25
C LEU A 57 1.48 1.77 15.65
N ILE A 58 0.47 2.64 15.58
CA ILE A 58 0.62 4.01 15.05
C ILE A 58 1.58 4.84 15.91
N ALA A 59 1.48 4.75 17.24
CA ALA A 59 2.34 5.47 18.19
C ALA A 59 3.81 5.06 18.10
N ALA A 60 4.10 3.84 17.66
CA ALA A 60 5.47 3.37 17.47
C ALA A 60 6.21 4.08 16.32
N ASP A 61 5.48 4.69 15.37
CA ASP A 61 6.03 5.50 14.29
C ASP A 61 5.73 7.00 14.52
N VAL A 62 6.79 7.75 14.77
CA VAL A 62 6.72 9.19 15.07
C VAL A 62 6.20 9.99 13.87
N ALA A 63 6.58 9.63 12.64
CA ALA A 63 6.17 10.35 11.44
C ALA A 63 4.69 10.13 11.14
N LEU A 64 4.22 8.88 11.23
CA LEU A 64 2.80 8.55 11.09
C LEU A 64 1.97 9.22 12.18
N SER A 65 2.37 9.12 13.44
CA SER A 65 1.68 9.78 14.56
C SER A 65 1.57 11.29 14.37
N ALA A 66 2.66 11.95 13.98
CA ALA A 66 2.66 13.39 13.74
C ALA A 66 1.73 13.78 12.57
N SER A 67 1.75 13.02 11.48
CA SER A 67 0.86 13.26 10.34
C SER A 67 -0.62 13.08 10.72
N LEU A 68 -0.94 12.06 11.52
CA LEU A 68 -2.29 11.79 11.98
C LEU A 68 -2.78 12.93 12.89
N ILE A 69 -1.98 13.35 13.86
CA ILE A 69 -2.28 14.51 14.72
C ILE A 69 -2.55 15.77 13.89
N LYS A 70 -1.76 16.01 12.83
CA LYS A 70 -1.96 17.15 11.93
C LYS A 70 -3.29 17.07 11.18
N ILE A 71 -3.65 15.88 10.69
CA ILE A 71 -4.92 15.63 10.00
C ILE A 71 -6.09 15.82 10.96
N THR A 72 -6.02 15.26 12.17
CA THR A 72 -7.10 15.36 13.18
C THR A 72 -7.32 16.79 13.65
N ASN A 73 -6.26 17.61 13.72
CA ASN A 73 -6.35 19.03 14.04
C ASN A 73 -6.80 19.91 12.86
N SER A 74 -7.07 19.33 11.68
CA SER A 74 -7.56 20.10 10.54
C SER A 74 -9.05 20.46 10.70
N PRO A 75 -9.52 21.56 10.08
CA PRO A 75 -10.93 21.96 10.13
C PRO A 75 -11.90 20.89 9.64
N PHE A 76 -11.42 19.95 8.81
CA PHE A 76 -12.21 18.84 8.27
C PHE A 76 -12.79 17.94 9.38
N PHE A 77 -12.05 17.71 10.47
CA PHE A 77 -12.48 16.82 11.55
C PHE A 77 -13.27 17.52 12.67
N GLY A 78 -13.40 18.86 12.65
CA GLY A 78 -14.32 19.60 13.51
C GLY A 78 -14.05 19.51 15.03
N PHE A 79 -12.86 19.10 15.47
CA PHE A 79 -12.53 19.05 16.89
C PHE A 79 -12.48 20.46 17.51
N ARG A 80 -13.22 20.65 18.62
CA ARG A 80 -13.22 21.90 19.40
C ARG A 80 -11.95 22.11 20.24
N GLY A 81 -11.09 21.11 20.35
CA GLY A 81 -9.84 21.12 21.12
C GLY A 81 -8.69 20.47 20.33
N ARG A 82 -7.44 20.79 20.71
CA ARG A 82 -6.25 20.29 20.01
C ARG A 82 -5.93 18.85 20.41
N VAL A 83 -5.80 17.98 19.43
CA VAL A 83 -5.36 16.59 19.62
C VAL A 83 -3.84 16.56 19.66
N HIS A 84 -3.29 15.84 20.64
CA HIS A 84 -1.84 15.74 20.88
C HIS A 84 -1.32 14.31 20.84
N THR A 85 -2.22 13.32 20.89
CA THR A 85 -1.87 11.90 20.91
C THR A 85 -2.93 11.12 20.11
N PRO A 86 -2.53 10.17 19.27
CA PRO A 86 -3.44 9.15 18.77
C PRO A 86 -3.77 8.21 19.94
N ARG A 87 -5.04 8.17 20.35
CA ARG A 87 -5.55 7.28 21.40
C ARG A 87 -6.48 6.26 20.80
#